data_AF-A0AAD6AM73-F1
#
_entry.id   AF-A0AAD6AM73-F1
#
_cell.length_a   1.000
_cell.length_b   1.000
_cell.length_c   1.000
_cell.angle_alpha   90.00
_cell.angle_beta   90.00
_cell.angle_gamma   90.00
#
_symmetry.space_group_name_H-M   'P 1'
#
loop_
_entity.id
_entity.type
_entity.pdbx_description
1 polymer ?
#
loop_
_entity_poly.entity_id
_entity_poly.type
_entity_poly.pdbx_seq_one_letter_code
_entity_poly.pdbx_strand_id
1 'polypeptide(L)'
;MRNRGENGDVETFAYLNMQIGNADAILAYLKNIDPGMIVLVASFDDVTAKMTDEMREVFVGMGSTLITSVKHRDNWVFAGGAGRDNKSLFEKQAANDESTNVYGDWPEIVELSGCYPRTLTDGKVL
;
A
#
# COMPACT_ATOMS: atom_id res chain seq x y z
N MET A 1 3.07 3.09 6.70
CA MET A 1 3.39 4.41 7.32
C MET A 1 2.46 5.46 6.72
N ARG A 2 2.10 6.48 7.50
CA ARG A 2 1.27 7.62 7.07
C ARG A 2 2.04 8.90 7.33
N ASN A 3 2.14 9.75 6.32
CA ASN A 3 2.87 11.02 6.39
C ASN A 3 1.99 12.16 5.90
N ARG A 4 2.15 13.35 6.48
CA ARG A 4 1.47 14.56 5.98
C ARG A 4 2.03 14.95 4.62
N GLY A 5 1.18 15.08 3.60
CA GLY A 5 1.62 15.46 2.25
C GLY A 5 2.24 16.85 2.12
N GLU A 6 1.97 17.74 3.08
CA GLU A 6 2.44 19.12 3.07
C GLU A 6 3.86 19.31 3.60
N ASN A 7 4.38 18.42 4.44
CA ASN A 7 5.69 18.60 5.07
C ASN A 7 6.49 17.29 5.24
N GLY A 8 5.88 16.14 4.98
CA GLY A 8 6.50 14.83 5.08
C GLY A 8 6.54 14.24 6.49
N ASP A 9 6.03 14.96 7.51
CA ASP A 9 6.03 14.49 8.89
C ASP A 9 5.29 13.16 9.01
N VAL A 10 5.93 12.21 9.68
CA VAL A 10 5.31 10.91 9.99
C VAL A 10 4.22 11.14 11.02
N GLU A 11 2.98 10.87 10.65
CA GLU A 11 1.87 10.84 11.60
C GLU A 11 1.89 9.53 12.39
N THR A 12 2.08 8.41 11.70
CA THR A 12 2.16 7.10 12.36
C THR A 12 2.74 6.02 11.45
N PHE A 13 3.13 4.91 12.08
CA PHE A 13 3.42 3.66 11.42
C PHE A 13 2.71 2.54 12.18
N ALA A 14 2.24 1.54 11.44
CA ALA A 14 1.58 0.39 12.00
C ALA A 14 1.93 -0.84 11.18
N TYR A 15 1.88 -1.99 11.83
CA TYR A 15 1.89 -3.29 11.20
C TYR A 15 0.48 -3.88 11.29
N LEU A 16 -0.10 -4.23 10.15
CA LEU A 16 -1.42 -4.84 10.06
C LEU A 16 -1.20 -6.35 9.84
N ASN A 17 -1.49 -7.16 10.85
CA ASN A 17 -1.29 -8.61 10.75
C ASN A 17 -2.36 -9.23 9.83
N MET A 18 -2.00 -9.48 8.58
CA MET A 18 -2.92 -9.98 7.57
C MET A 18 -3.15 -11.51 7.62
N GLN A 19 -2.56 -12.22 8.60
CA GLN A 19 -2.78 -13.66 8.83
C GLN A 19 -3.80 -13.92 9.93
N ILE A 20 -3.58 -13.32 11.10
CA ILE A 20 -4.37 -13.57 12.32
C ILE A 20 -5.05 -12.33 12.88
N GLY A 21 -4.87 -11.17 12.25
CA GLY A 21 -5.51 -9.92 12.68
C GLY A 21 -7.02 -9.92 12.47
N ASN A 22 -7.70 -9.04 13.19
CA ASN A 22 -9.14 -8.79 13.00
C ASN A 22 -9.36 -7.94 11.75
N ALA A 23 -10.10 -8.46 10.78
CA ALA A 23 -10.32 -7.80 9.49
C ALA A 23 -11.06 -6.46 9.64
N ASP A 24 -12.05 -6.36 10.52
CA ASP A 24 -12.81 -5.12 10.72
C ASP A 24 -11.93 -4.01 11.30
N ALA A 25 -11.04 -4.35 12.24
CA ALA A 25 -10.08 -3.41 12.81
C ALA A 25 -9.06 -2.92 11.76
N ILE A 26 -8.60 -3.81 10.89
CA ILE A 26 -7.70 -3.48 9.77
C ILE A 26 -8.41 -2.53 8.80
N LEU A 27 -9.63 -2.86 8.40
CA LEU A 27 -10.42 -2.03 7.50
C LEU A 27 -10.72 -0.65 8.13
N ALA A 28 -11.09 -0.61 9.40
CA ALA A 28 -11.31 0.64 10.13
C ALA A 28 -10.03 1.50 10.17
N TYR A 29 -8.86 0.87 10.38
CA TYR A 29 -7.57 1.56 10.31
C TYR A 29 -7.31 2.17 8.93
N LEU A 30 -7.57 1.41 7.85
CA LEU A 30 -7.37 1.87 6.47
C LEU A 30 -8.35 2.98 6.06
N LYS A 31 -9.59 2.93 6.54
CA LYS A 31 -10.61 3.97 6.29
C LYS A 31 -10.35 5.25 7.09
N ASN A 32 -9.63 5.17 8.21
CA ASN A 32 -9.27 6.32 9.04
C ASN A 32 -7.96 6.98 8.59
N ILE A 33 -7.76 7.05 7.27
CA ILE A 33 -6.64 7.75 6.66
C ILE A 33 -7.19 9.02 6.04
N ASP A 34 -6.81 10.16 6.61
CA ASP A 34 -7.30 11.45 6.16
C ASP A 34 -6.84 11.77 4.73
N PRO A 35 -7.69 12.41 3.91
CA PRO A 35 -7.30 12.91 2.60
C PRO A 35 -6.05 13.81 2.68
N GLY A 36 -5.18 13.71 1.68
CA GLY A 36 -3.92 14.47 1.62
C GLY A 36 -2.73 13.82 2.35
N MET A 37 -2.95 12.70 3.05
CA MET A 37 -1.88 11.88 3.60
C MET A 37 -1.18 11.07 2.50
N ILE A 38 0.14 10.97 2.60
CA ILE A 38 0.96 10.01 1.86
C ILE A 38 0.91 8.69 2.62
N VAL A 39 0.64 7.60 1.91
CA VAL A 39 0.54 6.24 2.48
C VAL A 39 1.63 5.38 1.88
N LEU A 40 2.49 4.82 2.72
CA LEU A 40 3.57 3.90 2.34
C LEU A 40 3.23 2.50 2.87
N VAL A 41 3.22 1.50 2.01
CA VAL A 41 2.84 0.11 2.31
C VAL A 41 3.87 -0.84 1.75
N ALA A 42 4.19 -1.88 2.53
CA ALA A 42 4.97 -3.02 2.10
C ALA A 42 4.32 -4.29 2.65
N SER A 43 4.18 -5.32 1.83
CA SER A 43 3.76 -6.65 2.27
C SER A 43 4.89 -7.36 3.01
N PHE A 44 4.50 -8.33 3.85
CA PHE A 44 5.43 -9.25 4.47
C PHE A 44 4.78 -10.62 4.57
N ASP A 45 5.50 -11.66 4.14
CA ASP A 45 5.03 -13.05 4.02
C ASP A 45 3.80 -13.23 3.12
N ASP A 46 2.59 -13.02 3.64
CA ASP A 46 1.35 -13.09 2.89
C ASP A 46 0.33 -12.10 3.46
N VAL A 47 -0.32 -11.36 2.56
CA VAL A 47 -1.34 -10.37 2.92
C VAL A 47 -2.77 -10.81 2.60
N THR A 48 -2.96 -11.96 1.96
CA THR A 48 -4.24 -12.32 1.34
C THR A 48 -5.26 -12.90 2.31
N ALA A 49 -4.81 -13.55 3.40
CA ALA A 49 -5.72 -14.22 4.34
C ALA A 49 -6.75 -13.30 5.02
N LYS A 50 -6.44 -12.01 5.21
CA LYS A 50 -7.38 -10.99 5.73
C LYS A 50 -7.72 -9.88 4.75
N MET A 51 -7.17 -9.90 3.53
CA MET A 51 -7.42 -8.85 2.52
C MET A 51 -8.80 -9.06 1.89
N THR A 52 -9.77 -8.22 2.27
CA THR A 52 -11.10 -8.22 1.65
C THR A 52 -11.13 -7.34 0.42
N ASP A 53 -12.12 -7.54 -0.46
CA ASP A 53 -12.34 -6.67 -1.63
C ASP A 53 -12.51 -5.21 -1.21
N GLU A 54 -13.19 -4.95 -0.10
CA GLU A 54 -13.36 -3.59 0.43
C GLU A 54 -12.02 -2.94 0.84
N MET A 55 -11.09 -3.69 1.42
CA MET A 55 -9.75 -3.18 1.69
C MET A 55 -8.98 -2.88 0.40
N ARG A 56 -9.15 -3.73 -0.63
CA ARG A 56 -8.53 -3.50 -1.94
C ARG A 56 -9.07 -2.22 -2.58
N GLU A 57 -10.39 -1.98 -2.50
CA GLU A 57 -11.00 -0.75 -2.99
C GLU A 57 -10.49 0.50 -2.26
N VAL A 58 -10.20 0.42 -0.96
CA VAL A 58 -9.54 1.52 -0.23
C VAL A 58 -8.17 1.85 -0.84
N PHE A 59 -7.36 0.83 -1.18
CA PHE A 59 -6.07 1.06 -1.84
C PHE A 59 -6.21 1.55 -3.29
N VAL A 60 -7.21 1.07 -4.04
CA VAL A 60 -7.55 1.61 -5.36
C VAL A 60 -7.88 3.11 -5.26
N GLY A 61 -8.67 3.51 -4.26
CA GLY A 61 -8.97 4.91 -3.97
C GLY A 61 -7.76 5.75 -3.50
N MET A 62 -6.64 5.11 -3.16
CA MET A 62 -5.35 5.76 -2.87
C MET A 62 -4.42 5.80 -4.10
N GLY A 63 -4.87 5.25 -5.24
CA GLY A 63 -4.15 5.22 -6.51
C GLY A 63 -3.48 3.89 -6.85
N SER A 64 -3.74 2.80 -6.11
CA SER A 64 -3.21 1.48 -6.46
C SER A 64 -3.84 0.93 -7.74
N THR A 65 -3.01 0.31 -8.57
CA THR A 65 -3.38 -0.38 -9.81
C THR A 65 -3.14 -1.88 -9.75
N LEU A 66 -2.27 -2.34 -8.83
CA LEU A 66 -1.89 -3.74 -8.69
C LEU A 66 -2.55 -4.43 -7.48
N ILE A 67 -3.14 -3.69 -6.54
CA ILE A 67 -3.69 -4.31 -5.33
C ILE A 67 -4.76 -5.35 -5.63
N THR A 68 -5.57 -5.18 -6.67
CA THR A 68 -6.61 -6.16 -7.04
C THR A 68 -6.03 -7.45 -7.64
N SER A 69 -4.78 -7.42 -8.12
CA SER A 69 -4.07 -8.60 -8.62
C SER A 69 -3.13 -9.26 -7.61
N VAL A 70 -2.94 -8.68 -6.41
CA VAL A 70 -2.10 -9.29 -5.35
C VAL A 70 -2.74 -10.58 -4.86
N LYS A 71 -1.99 -11.67 -5.03
CA LYS A 71 -2.35 -13.06 -4.68
C LYS A 71 -1.36 -13.64 -3.68
N HIS A 72 -1.58 -14.90 -3.30
CA HIS A 72 -0.91 -15.55 -2.18
C HIS A 72 0.62 -15.44 -2.27
N ARG A 73 1.25 -14.89 -1.21
CA ARG A 73 2.70 -14.63 -1.09
C ARG A 73 3.34 -13.73 -2.15
N ASP A 74 2.55 -12.99 -2.91
CA ASP A 74 3.11 -11.92 -3.73
C ASP A 74 3.78 -10.87 -2.83
N ASN A 75 4.97 -10.42 -3.24
CA ASN A 75 5.57 -9.24 -2.65
C ASN A 75 4.99 -8.00 -3.33
N TRP A 76 4.56 -7.02 -2.54
CA TRP A 76 3.94 -5.79 -3.04
C TRP A 76 4.37 -4.61 -2.19
N VAL A 77 4.79 -3.53 -2.86
CA VAL A 77 5.10 -2.24 -2.25
C VAL A 77 4.36 -1.14 -2.98
N PHE A 78 3.91 -0.15 -2.21
CA PHE A 78 3.05 0.90 -2.71
C PHE A 78 3.28 2.20 -1.95
N ALA A 79 3.33 3.31 -2.68
CA ALA A 79 3.17 4.64 -2.13
C ALA A 79 1.99 5.33 -2.81
N GLY A 80 1.00 5.75 -2.05
CA GLY A 80 -0.23 6.38 -2.55
C GLY A 80 -0.57 7.66 -1.81
N GLY A 81 -1.68 8.29 -2.21
CA GLY A 81 -2.22 9.46 -1.54
C GLY A 81 -3.73 9.29 -1.34
N ALA A 82 -4.20 9.40 -0.10
CA ALA A 82 -5.62 9.32 0.18
C ALA A 82 -6.36 10.51 -0.45
N GLY A 83 -7.46 10.24 -1.17
CA GLY A 83 -8.26 11.27 -1.84
C GLY A 83 -7.62 11.85 -3.10
N ARG A 84 -6.67 11.13 -3.73
CA ARG A 84 -6.10 11.50 -5.02
C ARG A 84 -6.74 10.65 -6.13
N ASP A 85 -7.29 11.31 -7.16
CA ASP A 85 -7.98 10.66 -8.28
C ASP A 85 -7.03 10.11 -9.37
N ASN A 86 -5.72 10.11 -9.12
CA ASN A 86 -4.72 9.64 -10.07
C ASN A 86 -4.05 8.34 -9.62
N LYS A 87 -3.75 7.49 -10.61
CA LYS A 87 -2.94 6.27 -10.44
C LYS A 87 -1.57 6.65 -9.88
N SER A 88 -1.10 5.89 -8.89
CA SER A 88 0.24 6.06 -8.37
C SER A 88 1.28 5.55 -9.36
N LEU A 89 2.39 6.29 -9.49
CA LEU A 89 3.58 5.84 -10.20
C LEU A 89 4.52 5.02 -9.29
N PHE A 90 4.16 4.89 -8.02
CA PHE A 90 4.98 4.31 -6.96
C PHE A 90 4.35 3.01 -6.49
N GLU A 91 4.39 1.99 -7.35
CA GLU A 91 3.83 0.67 -7.05
C GLU A 91 4.62 -0.41 -7.78
N LYS A 92 4.91 -1.52 -7.09
CA LYS A 92 5.60 -2.67 -7.69
C LYS A 92 5.13 -3.97 -7.02
N GLN A 93 5.07 -5.04 -7.81
CA GLN A 93 4.69 -6.38 -7.38
C GLN A 93 5.71 -7.38 -7.92
N ALA A 94 6.09 -8.38 -7.12
CA ALA A 94 6.71 -9.61 -7.58
C ALA A 94 5.73 -10.75 -7.28
N ALA A 95 5.31 -11.44 -8.34
CA ALA A 95 4.35 -12.51 -8.22
C ALA A 95 5.02 -13.77 -7.66
N ASN A 96 4.35 -14.44 -6.74
CA ASN A 96 4.70 -15.80 -6.33
C ASN A 96 4.48 -16.75 -7.52
N ASP A 97 5.57 -17.33 -8.00
CA ASP A 97 5.60 -18.28 -9.10
C ASP A 97 6.71 -19.30 -8.85
N GLU A 98 6.33 -20.57 -8.68
CA GLU A 98 7.25 -21.68 -8.39
C GLU A 98 8.45 -21.78 -9.35
N SER A 99 8.28 -21.32 -10.60
CA SER A 99 9.35 -21.37 -11.60
C SER A 99 10.37 -20.23 -11.49
N THR A 100 10.04 -19.14 -10.79
CA THR A 100 10.89 -17.94 -10.68
C THR A 100 11.20 -17.51 -9.25
N ASN A 101 10.57 -18.13 -8.26
CA ASN A 101 10.81 -17.84 -6.85
C ASN A 101 12.29 -18.04 -6.48
N VAL A 102 12.82 -17.09 -5.71
CA VAL A 102 14.22 -17.10 -5.27
C VAL A 102 14.39 -17.60 -3.84
N TYR A 103 13.30 -17.70 -3.07
CA TYR A 103 13.29 -18.14 -1.68
C TYR A 103 12.29 -19.29 -1.46
N GLY A 104 12.50 -20.43 -2.12
CA GLY A 104 11.55 -21.55 -2.04
C GLY A 104 10.18 -21.15 -2.59
N ASP A 105 9.18 -21.00 -1.73
CA ASP A 105 7.82 -20.61 -2.11
C ASP A 105 7.58 -19.09 -2.09
N TRP A 106 8.63 -18.27 -1.97
CA TRP A 106 8.52 -16.80 -1.97
C TRP A 106 9.29 -16.16 -3.13
N PRO A 107 8.72 -15.12 -3.75
CA PRO A 107 9.37 -14.37 -4.82
C PRO A 107 10.48 -13.45 -4.28
N GLU A 108 11.22 -12.81 -5.20
CA GLU A 108 12.25 -11.83 -4.84
C GLU A 108 11.69 -10.63 -4.07
N ILE A 109 12.57 -9.97 -3.30
CA ILE A 109 12.23 -8.73 -2.60
C ILE A 109 11.89 -7.65 -3.63
N VAL A 110 10.84 -6.88 -3.32
CA VAL A 110 10.43 -5.75 -4.15
C VAL A 110 10.85 -4.45 -3.49
N GLU A 111 11.63 -3.66 -4.22
CA GLU A 111 12.07 -2.33 -3.79
C GLU A 111 11.47 -1.24 -4.67
N LEU A 112 11.24 -0.10 -4.05
CA LEU A 112 10.71 1.10 -4.69
C LEU A 112 11.37 2.32 -4.06
N SER A 113 11.88 3.22 -4.90
CA SER A 113 12.48 4.49 -4.47
C SER A 113 12.11 5.59 -5.45
N GLY A 114 12.11 6.84 -4.97
CA GLY A 114 11.83 7.99 -5.81
C GLY A 114 11.51 9.24 -5.01
N CYS A 115 11.06 10.28 -5.72
CA CYS A 115 10.67 11.56 -5.16
C CYS A 115 9.15 11.68 -5.15
N TYR A 116 8.52 11.74 -3.98
CA TYR A 116 7.08 11.89 -3.88
C TYR A 116 6.67 13.37 -3.91
N PRO A 117 5.72 13.80 -4.78
CA PRO A 117 5.32 15.20 -4.88
C PRO A 117 4.67 15.72 -3.59
N ARG A 118 5.14 16.88 -3.14
CA ARG A 118 4.56 17.63 -2.01
C ARG A 118 3.18 18.17 -2.38
N THR A 119 2.22 18.05 -1.48
CA THR A 119 0.91 18.70 -1.61
C THR A 119 1.03 20.18 -1.20
N LEU A 120 0.57 21.11 -2.04
CA LEU A 120 0.48 22.54 -1.66
C LEU A 120 -0.86 22.83 -0.97
N THR A 121 -0.87 23.80 -0.06
CA THR A 121 -2.03 24.25 0.74
C THR A 121 -3.26 24.67 -0.06
N ASP A 122 -3.12 24.86 -1.39
CA ASP A 122 -4.20 25.27 -2.30
C ASP A 122 -4.73 24.09 -3.16
N GLY A 123 -4.37 22.85 -2.82
CA GLY A 123 -4.77 21.64 -3.56
C GLY A 123 -4.04 21.43 -4.89
N LYS A 124 -3.04 22.25 -5.21
CA LYS A 124 -2.18 22.08 -6.40
C LYS A 124 -1.03 21.11 -6.10
N VAL A 125 -0.78 20.19 -7.01
CA VAL A 125 0.38 19.29 -7.01
C VAL A 125 1.42 19.87 -7.97
N LEU A 126 2.70 19.94 -7.55
CA LEU A 126 3.84 20.30 -8.41
C LEU A 126 4.32 19.09 -9.22
#